data_AF-A0AAE1SSK2-F1
#
_entry.id   AF-A0AAE1SSK2-F1
#
_cell.length_a   1.000
_cell.length_b   1.000
_cell.length_c   1.000
_cell.angle_alpha   90.00
_cell.angle_beta   90.00
_cell.angle_gamma   90.00
#
_symmetry.space_group_name_H-M   'P 1'
#
loop_
_entity.id
_entity.type
_entity.pdbx_description
1 polymer ?
#
loop_
_entity_poly.entity_id
_entity_poly.type
_entity_poly.pdbx_seq_one_letter_code
_entity_poly.pdbx_strand_id
1 'polypeptide(L)'
;MATMRFQPFVFLLCSLAVIGTLALAQAKSQENLKEVTRKVYFDVEIDGKPAGRVVMGLFGKTVPKTAENFRALCTADWEKGVGKSGLLSMANAGPDTNGSQFFITTVTTRWLDVVFGKVLSGMGVVYKMEAEGRQSGTPKSKVVIAESGELPL
;
A
#
# COMPACT_ATOMS: atom_id res chain seq x y z
N MET A 1 3.00 -54.73 27.91
CA MET A 1 3.56 -54.54 26.56
C MET A 1 2.41 -54.19 25.63
N ALA A 2 2.17 -52.90 25.36
CA ALA A 2 1.06 -52.44 24.54
C ALA A 2 1.61 -51.80 23.26
N THR A 3 1.34 -52.39 22.10
CA THR A 3 1.81 -51.90 20.80
C THR A 3 0.92 -50.74 20.34
N MET A 4 1.42 -49.51 20.44
CA MET A 4 0.77 -48.34 19.84
C MET A 4 0.72 -48.50 18.32
N ARG A 5 -0.46 -48.86 17.79
CA ARG A 5 -0.72 -48.83 16.35
C ARG A 5 -0.88 -47.37 15.91
N PHE A 6 0.21 -46.77 15.42
CA PHE A 6 0.14 -45.48 14.72
C PHE A 6 -0.77 -45.61 13.50
N GLN A 7 -1.86 -44.85 13.49
CA GLN A 7 -2.89 -44.95 12.45
C GLN A 7 -2.62 -43.90 11.36
N PRO A 8 -2.15 -44.29 10.15
CA PRO A 8 -1.61 -43.35 9.17
C PRO A 8 -2.63 -42.35 8.59
N PHE A 9 -3.93 -42.62 8.77
CA PHE A 9 -5.03 -41.79 8.26
C PHE A 9 -5.12 -40.39 8.90
N VAL A 10 -4.62 -40.20 10.13
CA VAL A 10 -4.70 -38.89 10.82
C VAL A 10 -3.78 -37.85 10.16
N PHE A 11 -2.58 -38.26 9.72
CA PHE A 11 -1.63 -37.35 9.07
C PHE A 11 -2.08 -36.90 7.67
N LEU A 12 -2.81 -37.75 6.94
CA LEU A 12 -3.29 -37.44 5.58
C LEU A 12 -4.44 -36.42 5.56
N LEU A 13 -5.27 -36.39 6.60
CA LEU A 13 -6.36 -35.41 6.71
C LEU A 13 -5.85 -34.01 7.08
N CYS A 14 -4.85 -33.92 7.96
CA CYS A 14 -4.24 -32.64 8.33
C CYS A 14 -3.51 -31.97 7.15
N SER A 15 -2.83 -32.73 6.29
CA SER A 15 -2.09 -32.15 5.15
C SER A 15 -3.02 -31.55 4.08
N LEU A 16 -4.14 -32.22 3.78
CA LEU A 16 -5.13 -31.72 2.82
C LEU A 16 -5.80 -30.41 3.28
N ALA A 17 -6.08 -30.26 4.58
CA ALA A 17 -6.65 -29.03 5.14
C ALA A 17 -5.70 -27.84 5.05
N VAL A 18 -4.39 -28.06 5.27
CA VAL A 18 -3.36 -27.02 5.10
C VAL A 18 -3.22 -26.60 3.63
N ILE A 19 -3.25 -27.54 2.69
CA ILE A 19 -3.20 -27.22 1.26
C ILE A 19 -4.44 -26.39 0.83
N GLY A 20 -5.64 -26.78 1.26
CA GLY A 20 -6.87 -26.05 0.92
C GLY A 20 -6.91 -24.62 1.47
N THR A 21 -6.46 -24.41 2.71
CA THR A 21 -6.40 -23.07 3.31
C THR A 21 -5.32 -22.19 2.67
N LEU A 22 -4.15 -22.75 2.34
CA LEU A 22 -3.09 -22.02 1.63
C LEU A 22 -3.53 -21.63 0.20
N ALA A 23 -4.18 -22.54 -0.52
CA ALA A 23 -4.67 -22.30 -1.88
C ALA A 23 -5.72 -21.17 -1.95
N LEU A 24 -6.65 -21.12 -0.99
CA LEU A 24 -7.65 -20.04 -0.92
C LEU A 24 -7.03 -18.69 -0.53
N ALA A 25 -6.04 -18.68 0.36
CA ALA A 25 -5.28 -17.47 0.70
C ALA A 25 -4.47 -16.95 -0.50
N GLN A 26 -3.87 -17.84 -1.28
CA GLN A 26 -3.20 -17.51 -2.55
C GLN A 26 -4.20 -16.99 -3.59
N ALA A 27 -5.39 -17.59 -3.73
CA ALA A 27 -6.41 -17.12 -4.68
C ALA A 27 -6.86 -15.68 -4.38
N LYS A 28 -7.18 -15.36 -3.12
CA LYS A 28 -7.66 -14.03 -2.70
C LYS A 28 -6.58 -12.94 -2.79
N SER A 29 -5.31 -13.29 -2.54
CA SER A 29 -4.18 -12.36 -2.74
C SER A 29 -3.86 -12.14 -4.22
N GLN A 30 -3.95 -13.18 -5.06
CA GLN A 30 -3.79 -13.07 -6.51
C GLN A 30 -4.91 -12.24 -7.16
N GLU A 31 -6.17 -12.43 -6.78
CA GLU A 31 -7.28 -11.57 -7.22
C GLU A 31 -7.00 -10.10 -6.89
N ASN A 32 -6.59 -9.82 -5.66
CA ASN A 32 -6.25 -8.48 -5.20
C ASN A 32 -5.13 -7.82 -6.01
N LEU A 33 -4.24 -8.59 -6.66
CA LEU A 33 -3.20 -8.04 -7.54
C LEU A 33 -3.72 -7.70 -8.95
N LYS A 34 -4.83 -8.30 -9.43
CA LYS A 34 -5.35 -8.09 -10.79
C LYS A 34 -5.92 -6.69 -11.04
N GLU A 35 -6.25 -5.96 -9.98
CA GLU A 35 -6.70 -4.56 -10.04
C GLU A 35 -5.54 -3.56 -10.09
N VAL A 36 -4.32 -3.97 -9.69
CA VAL A 36 -3.14 -3.11 -9.64
C VAL A 36 -2.61 -2.85 -11.06
N THR A 37 -2.58 -1.58 -11.47
CA THR A 37 -2.10 -1.16 -12.80
C THR A 37 -0.76 -0.43 -12.77
N ARG A 38 -0.33 0.02 -11.58
CA ARG A 38 0.97 0.67 -11.32
C ARG A 38 1.44 0.28 -9.92
N LYS A 39 2.74 0.18 -9.71
CA LYS A 39 3.35 0.04 -8.38
C LYS A 39 4.23 1.25 -8.10
N VAL A 40 4.15 1.79 -6.89
CA VAL A 40 4.99 2.88 -6.42
C VAL A 40 5.57 2.55 -5.05
N TYR A 41 6.64 3.23 -4.65
CA TYR A 41 7.26 3.04 -3.36
C TYR A 41 7.58 4.35 -2.64
N PHE A 42 7.69 4.25 -1.32
CA PHE A 42 8.32 5.24 -0.45
C PHE A 42 9.36 4.55 0.42
N ASP A 43 10.58 5.08 0.45
CA ASP A 43 11.51 4.82 1.55
C ASP A 43 11.26 5.83 2.65
N VAL A 44 10.98 5.33 3.85
CA VAL A 44 10.58 6.13 5.00
C VAL A 44 11.74 6.24 5.97
N GLU A 45 11.98 7.44 6.48
CA GLU A 45 12.81 7.69 7.66
C GLU A 45 11.97 8.19 8.83
N ILE A 46 12.35 7.76 10.03
CA ILE A 46 11.81 8.25 11.31
C ILE A 46 12.99 8.76 12.12
N ASP A 47 12.93 10.02 12.55
CA ASP A 47 14.01 10.69 13.31
C ASP A 47 15.39 10.58 12.62
N GLY A 48 15.39 10.73 11.28
CA GLY A 48 16.60 10.63 10.44
C GLY A 48 17.20 9.22 10.32
N LYS A 49 16.44 8.17 10.69
CA LYS A 49 16.86 6.77 10.60
C LYS A 49 15.98 6.00 9.60
N PRO A 50 16.54 5.20 8.69
CA PRO A 50 15.76 4.37 7.77
C PRO A 50 14.79 3.43 8.51
N ALA A 51 13.49 3.63 8.30
CA ALA A 51 12.42 2.82 8.87
C ALA A 51 12.01 1.65 7.97
N GLY A 52 12.20 1.79 6.65
CA GLY A 52 12.03 0.76 5.62
C GLY A 52 11.25 1.26 4.39
N ARG A 53 11.05 0.38 3.41
CA ARG A 53 10.28 0.65 2.18
C ARG A 53 8.81 0.25 2.33
N VAL A 54 7.90 1.14 1.92
CA VAL A 54 6.48 0.85 1.69
C VAL A 54 6.27 0.72 0.19
N VAL A 55 5.66 -0.37 -0.26
CA VAL A 55 5.30 -0.60 -1.67
C VAL A 55 3.79 -0.60 -1.80
N MET A 56 3.25 0.21 -2.71
CA MET A 56 1.82 0.37 -2.94
C MET A 56 1.45 0.03 -4.38
N GLY A 57 0.28 -0.58 -4.57
CA GLY A 57 -0.33 -0.82 -5.86
C GLY A 57 -1.49 0.14 -6.08
N LEU A 58 -1.58 0.75 -7.26
CA LEU A 58 -2.59 1.75 -7.62
C LEU A 58 -3.66 1.14 -8.55
N PHE A 59 -4.91 1.52 -8.34
CA PHE A 59 -6.08 0.99 -9.06
C PHE A 59 -6.44 1.85 -10.28
N GLY A 60 -5.52 1.98 -11.24
CA GLY A 60 -5.69 2.88 -12.38
C GLY A 60 -6.77 2.49 -13.40
N LYS A 61 -7.38 1.30 -13.29
CA LYS A 61 -8.64 0.97 -14.00
C LYS A 61 -9.85 1.60 -13.31
N THR A 62 -9.84 1.64 -11.99
CA THR A 62 -10.95 2.09 -11.14
C THR A 62 -10.94 3.61 -10.99
N VAL A 63 -9.77 4.22 -10.83
CA VAL A 63 -9.57 5.68 -10.64
C VAL A 63 -8.35 6.21 -11.42
N PRO A 64 -8.40 6.22 -12.77
CA PRO A 64 -7.26 6.50 -13.62
C PRO A 64 -6.57 7.85 -13.34
N LYS A 65 -7.34 8.93 -13.19
CA LYS A 65 -6.78 10.29 -12.94
C LYS A 65 -6.04 10.36 -11.62
N THR A 66 -6.63 9.82 -10.54
CA THR A 66 -6.05 9.83 -9.19
C THR A 66 -4.80 8.95 -9.12
N ALA A 67 -4.84 7.77 -9.73
CA ALA A 67 -3.70 6.86 -9.79
C ALA A 67 -2.52 7.46 -10.56
N GLU A 68 -2.76 8.11 -11.71
CA GLU A 68 -1.68 8.76 -12.48
C GLU A 68 -1.13 9.99 -11.78
N ASN A 69 -1.97 10.82 -11.14
CA ASN A 69 -1.52 11.95 -10.33
C ASN A 69 -0.61 11.48 -9.18
N PHE A 70 -0.98 10.42 -8.48
CA PHE A 70 -0.16 9.84 -7.42
C PHE A 70 1.14 9.22 -7.94
N ARG A 71 1.11 8.55 -9.10
CA ARG A 71 2.31 8.04 -9.78
C ARG A 71 3.29 9.16 -10.12
N ALA A 72 2.82 10.23 -10.75
CA ALA A 72 3.64 11.40 -11.11
C ALA A 72 4.22 12.11 -9.87
N LEU A 73 3.44 12.23 -8.79
CA LEU A 73 3.94 12.70 -7.49
C LEU A 73 5.07 11.82 -6.93
N CYS A 74 5.01 10.49 -7.11
CA CYS A 74 6.03 9.57 -6.63
C CYS A 74 7.32 9.60 -7.46
N THR A 75 7.23 9.76 -8.79
CA THR A 75 8.43 9.74 -9.67
C THR A 75 9.02 11.12 -9.95
N ALA A 76 8.29 12.19 -9.67
CA ALA A 76 8.58 13.55 -10.12
C ALA A 76 8.67 13.71 -11.66
N ASP A 77 8.12 12.78 -12.46
CA ASP A 77 8.01 12.94 -13.92
C ASP A 77 6.87 13.92 -14.28
N TRP A 78 7.14 15.22 -14.22
CA TRP A 78 6.13 16.24 -14.52
C TRP A 78 5.83 16.42 -16.02
N GLU A 79 6.59 15.76 -16.89
CA GLU A 79 6.54 15.94 -18.36
C GLU A 79 5.23 15.46 -19.03
N LYS A 80 4.43 14.62 -18.35
CA LYS A 80 3.19 14.05 -18.92
C LYS A 80 1.94 14.91 -18.69
N GLY A 81 2.03 15.96 -17.88
CA GLY A 81 0.99 16.99 -17.79
C GLY A 81 1.06 17.91 -19.02
N VAL A 82 -0.03 18.03 -19.79
CA VAL A 82 -0.03 18.85 -21.01
C VAL A 82 0.08 20.34 -20.67
N GLY A 83 1.31 20.85 -20.72
CA GLY A 83 1.65 22.27 -20.57
C GLY A 83 3.11 22.49 -20.96
N LYS A 84 3.35 23.35 -21.96
CA LYS A 84 4.73 23.67 -22.42
C LYS A 84 5.45 24.56 -21.39
N SER A 85 6.78 24.66 -21.55
CA SER A 85 7.73 25.29 -20.62
C SER A 85 7.25 26.57 -19.92
N GLY A 86 7.51 26.65 -18.61
CA GLY A 86 7.28 27.85 -17.77
C GLY A 86 6.10 27.76 -16.79
N LEU A 87 5.46 26.60 -16.63
CA LEU A 87 4.25 26.44 -15.82
C LEU A 87 4.46 25.64 -14.53
N LEU A 88 3.86 26.13 -13.45
CA LEU A 88 3.64 25.44 -12.17
C LEU A 88 2.13 25.43 -11.89
N SER A 89 1.62 24.39 -11.22
CA SER A 89 0.21 24.35 -10.78
C SER A 89 0.02 23.38 -9.61
N MET A 90 -0.95 23.70 -8.73
CA MET A 90 -1.75 22.83 -7.82
C MET A 90 -2.11 23.57 -6.52
N ALA A 91 -3.40 23.85 -6.30
CA ALA A 91 -4.07 23.99 -5.00
C ALA A 91 -5.55 24.33 -5.24
N ASN A 92 -6.47 23.84 -4.40
CA ASN A 92 -7.91 24.12 -4.54
C ASN A 92 -8.69 23.87 -3.23
N ALA A 93 -9.79 24.61 -3.00
CA ALA A 93 -10.78 24.39 -1.93
C ALA A 93 -12.26 24.57 -2.39
N GLY A 94 -12.66 23.88 -3.46
CA GLY A 94 -14.03 23.79 -4.02
C GLY A 94 -14.03 22.97 -5.34
N PRO A 95 -15.01 22.08 -5.58
CA PRO A 95 -14.91 20.82 -6.36
C PRO A 95 -13.87 20.70 -7.50
N ASP A 96 -13.16 19.55 -7.54
CA ASP A 96 -11.91 19.26 -8.28
C ASP A 96 -10.79 20.27 -7.97
N THR A 97 -10.17 20.31 -6.77
CA THR A 97 -10.02 19.30 -5.70
C THR A 97 -8.54 18.94 -5.46
N ASN A 98 -7.60 19.47 -6.25
CA ASN A 98 -6.27 18.85 -6.36
C ASN A 98 -5.21 19.45 -5.43
N GLY A 99 -4.82 18.65 -4.43
CA GLY A 99 -3.57 18.75 -3.67
C GLY A 99 -2.80 17.42 -3.74
N SER A 100 -1.74 17.29 -2.95
CA SER A 100 -0.89 16.08 -2.90
C SER A 100 -1.06 15.25 -1.61
N GLN A 101 -1.96 15.65 -0.71
CA GLN A 101 -2.18 14.96 0.56
C GLN A 101 -2.92 13.63 0.34
N PHE A 102 -2.45 12.60 1.03
CA PHE A 102 -3.03 11.26 1.07
C PHE A 102 -2.84 10.69 2.48
N PHE A 103 -3.48 9.56 2.77
CA PHE A 103 -3.29 8.82 4.00
C PHE A 103 -3.27 7.31 3.72
N ILE A 104 -2.66 6.55 4.62
CA ILE A 104 -2.71 5.09 4.62
C ILE A 104 -3.51 4.67 5.85
N THR A 105 -4.52 3.83 5.66
CA THR A 105 -5.37 3.36 6.76
C THR A 105 -4.70 2.19 7.49
N THR A 106 -4.72 2.23 8.82
CA THR A 106 -4.20 1.18 9.71
C THR A 106 -5.32 0.31 10.30
N VAL A 107 -6.56 0.79 10.26
CA VAL A 107 -7.78 0.07 10.63
C VAL A 107 -8.78 0.04 9.47
N THR A 108 -9.80 -0.82 9.54
CA THR A 108 -10.85 -0.86 8.52
C THR A 108 -11.80 0.34 8.66
N THR A 109 -11.72 1.25 7.70
CA THR A 109 -12.51 2.49 7.64
C THR A 109 -13.61 2.38 6.57
N ARG A 110 -14.80 1.89 6.94
CA ARG A 110 -15.90 1.62 5.98
C ARG A 110 -16.64 2.86 5.45
N TRP A 111 -16.29 4.03 5.96
CA TRP A 111 -16.92 5.33 5.70
C TRP A 111 -16.11 6.22 4.75
N LEU A 112 -15.13 5.65 4.04
CA LEU A 112 -14.30 6.36 3.07
C LEU A 112 -14.73 5.99 1.65
N ASP A 113 -15.17 6.98 0.88
CA ASP A 113 -15.75 6.76 -0.46
C ASP A 113 -14.69 6.64 -1.57
N VAL A 114 -13.47 7.15 -1.35
CA VAL A 114 -12.40 7.21 -2.37
C VAL A 114 -11.18 6.42 -1.92
N VAL A 115 -10.96 5.26 -2.55
CA VAL A 115 -9.78 4.41 -2.36
C VAL A 115 -9.12 4.18 -3.73
N PHE A 116 -7.86 4.59 -3.88
CA PHE A 116 -7.15 4.56 -5.17
C PHE A 116 -5.97 3.59 -5.24
N GLY A 117 -5.71 2.85 -4.16
CA GLY A 117 -4.65 1.87 -4.09
C GLY A 117 -4.60 1.18 -2.73
N LYS A 118 -3.55 0.39 -2.51
CA LYS A 118 -3.28 -0.29 -1.24
C LYS A 118 -1.79 -0.59 -1.07
N VAL A 119 -1.37 -0.79 0.17
CA VAL A 119 -0.04 -1.33 0.48
C VAL A 119 0.02 -2.80 0.06
N LEU A 120 1.04 -3.15 -0.73
CA LEU A 120 1.38 -4.52 -1.14
C LEU A 120 2.48 -5.13 -0.27
N SER A 121 3.40 -4.29 0.23
CA SER A 121 4.47 -4.67 1.16
C SER A 121 4.88 -3.47 2.01
N GLY A 122 5.46 -3.73 3.18
CA GLY A 122 5.93 -2.67 4.08
C GLY A 122 4.88 -2.16 5.10
N MET A 123 3.77 -2.86 5.33
CA MET A 123 2.83 -2.51 6.42
C MET A 123 3.50 -2.40 7.80
N GLY A 124 4.56 -3.18 8.05
CA GLY A 124 5.38 -3.03 9.27
C GLY A 124 6.08 -1.67 9.40
N VAL A 125 6.32 -0.96 8.29
CA VAL A 125 6.82 0.42 8.28
C VAL A 125 5.67 1.40 8.56
N VAL A 126 4.51 1.17 7.95
CA VAL A 126 3.28 1.96 8.22
C VAL A 126 2.92 1.95 9.71
N TYR A 127 3.00 0.79 10.37
CA TYR A 127 2.77 0.71 11.82
C TYR A 127 3.85 1.42 12.66
N LYS A 128 5.10 1.53 12.19
CA LYS A 128 6.11 2.40 12.84
C LYS A 128 5.72 3.88 12.70
N MET A 129 5.23 4.29 11.53
CA MET A 129 4.76 5.67 11.31
C MET A 129 3.54 5.99 12.19
N GLU A 130 2.60 5.05 12.33
CA GLU A 130 1.45 5.18 13.23
C GLU A 130 1.87 5.28 14.71
N ALA A 131 2.87 4.51 15.13
CA ALA A 131 3.41 4.58 16.49
C ALA A 131 3.99 5.97 16.83
N GLU A 132 4.42 6.75 15.83
CA GLU A 132 4.82 8.16 16.01
C GLU A 132 3.63 9.12 16.10
N GLY A 133 2.40 8.68 15.88
CA GLY A 133 1.19 9.52 15.95
C GLY A 133 0.85 10.04 17.35
N ARG A 134 0.05 11.12 17.39
CA ARG A 134 -0.62 11.65 18.59
C ARG A 134 -2.07 11.97 18.27
N GLN A 135 -2.92 12.02 19.31
CA GLN A 135 -4.33 12.42 19.17
C GLN A 135 -4.51 13.85 18.61
N SER A 136 -3.51 14.72 18.75
CA SER A 136 -3.49 16.06 18.15
C SER A 136 -3.16 16.09 16.65
N GLY A 137 -2.93 14.93 16.01
CA GLY A 137 -2.50 14.82 14.62
C GLY A 137 -1.01 15.11 14.38
N THR A 138 -0.37 15.92 15.23
CA THR A 138 1.08 16.20 15.15
C THR A 138 1.91 14.98 15.58
N PRO A 139 2.84 14.48 14.76
CA PRO A 139 3.73 13.39 15.15
C PRO A 139 4.61 13.71 16.37
N LYS A 140 5.07 12.66 17.06
CA LYS A 140 6.07 12.70 18.14
C LYS A 140 7.45 13.07 17.62
N SER A 141 7.81 12.49 16.47
CA SER A 141 9.11 12.57 15.83
C SER A 141 8.95 12.91 14.34
N LYS A 142 10.01 13.39 13.68
CA LYS A 142 9.95 13.69 12.25
C LYS A 142 9.85 12.40 11.44
N VAL A 143 8.77 12.23 10.68
CA VAL A 143 8.58 11.13 9.72
C VAL A 143 8.65 11.73 8.32
N VAL A 144 9.53 11.21 7.46
CA VAL A 144 9.73 11.71 6.09
C VAL A 144 9.77 10.58 5.07
N ILE A 145 9.36 10.89 3.85
CA ILE A 145 9.69 10.12 2.66
C ILE A 145 11.07 10.60 2.21
N ALA A 146 12.07 9.74 2.28
CA ALA A 146 13.45 10.04 1.87
C ALA A 146 13.67 9.80 0.37
N GLU A 147 13.00 8.78 -0.19
CA GLU A 147 13.00 8.46 -1.62
C GLU A 147 11.61 7.96 -2.04
N SER A 148 11.22 8.23 -3.29
CA SER A 148 9.99 7.72 -3.89
C SER A 148 10.17 7.41 -5.37
N GLY A 149 9.32 6.54 -5.92
CA GLY A 149 9.35 6.23 -7.35
C GLY A 149 8.31 5.19 -7.79
N GLU A 150 8.39 4.80 -9.07
CA GLU A 150 7.58 3.73 -9.68
C GLU A 150 8.40 2.43 -9.75
N LEU A 151 7.74 1.29 -9.60
CA LEU A 151 8.31 -0.05 -9.76
C LEU A 151 7.65 -0.78 -10.93
N PRO A 152 8.37 -1.69 -11.62
CA PRO A 152 7.76 -2.58 -12.60
C PRO A 152 6.65 -3.44 -11.97
N LEU A 153 5.64 -3.77 -12.79
CA LEU A 153 4.52 -4.65 -12.42
C LEU A 153 4.96 -6.11 -12.28
#